data_AF-A0ABD2SQH4-F1
#
_entry.id   AF-A0ABD2SQH4-F1
#
_cell.length_a   1.000
_cell.length_b   1.000
_cell.length_c   1.000
_cell.angle_alpha   90.00
_cell.angle_beta   90.00
_cell.angle_gamma   90.00
#
_symmetry.space_group_name_H-M   'P 1'
#
loop_
_entity.id
_entity.type
_entity.pdbx_description
1 polymer ?
#
loop_
_entity_poly.entity_id
_entity_poly.type
_entity_poly.pdbx_seq_one_letter_code
_entity_poly.pdbx_strand_id
1 'polypeptide(L)'
;MFRRKSSHTNQADDSASRDAKVSELRVALGPLSGRRLKFCTDVCLRRYLEARNWNLDKAKKMLEETLKRRSNYKPEEIRWHEVAHESETGKVFKANFRDRLGRPVLIMRPGKQNTSSPEGNIRHLVYLMENAILNLPEGQEQMSWLIDFHGWSLNTNIPIRTAREIIYILQNHYPERLAIVALYSPPRFFEAFWKVVKYFIDAKTFEKIKFVYPNNKDSVKLMKSSFNTENLPSEFGGKATLNYDHEEFSRMMSQEDVKTAKFWGFDDDGNCKAKVTPGPVRVASSAS
;
A
#
# COMPACT_ATOMS: atom_id res chain seq x y z
N MET A 1 46.78 9.35 16.36
CA MET A 1 45.78 10.14 15.62
C MET A 1 45.34 9.34 14.39
N PHE A 2 44.37 8.45 14.53
CA PHE A 2 43.98 7.54 13.44
C PHE A 2 42.80 8.10 12.62
N ARG A 3 43.16 8.52 11.40
CA ARG A 3 42.41 8.67 10.14
C ARG A 3 40.87 8.46 10.20
N ARG A 4 40.13 9.56 10.33
CA ARG A 4 38.65 9.64 10.18
C ARG A 4 38.23 10.28 8.84
N LYS A 5 38.97 10.00 7.75
CA LYS A 5 38.77 10.66 6.42
C LYS A 5 38.21 9.75 5.31
N SER A 6 37.90 8.47 5.57
CA SER A 6 37.54 7.49 4.52
C SER A 6 36.03 7.24 4.33
N SER A 7 35.17 7.61 5.28
CA SER A 7 33.73 7.30 5.16
C SER A 7 32.97 8.25 4.24
N HIS A 8 33.34 9.54 4.21
CA HIS A 8 32.64 10.54 3.40
C HIS A 8 32.92 10.42 1.89
N THR A 9 34.15 10.06 1.50
CA THR A 9 34.53 9.91 0.09
C THR A 9 33.82 8.72 -0.55
N ASN A 10 33.80 7.56 0.12
CA ASN A 10 33.13 6.36 -0.39
C ASN A 10 31.61 6.52 -0.52
N GLN A 11 30.99 7.34 0.32
CA GLN A 11 29.54 7.55 0.30
C GLN A 11 29.12 8.55 -0.78
N ALA A 12 29.94 9.57 -1.05
CA ALA A 12 29.74 10.50 -2.16
C ALA A 12 29.95 9.82 -3.51
N ASP A 13 30.99 8.99 -3.64
CA ASP A 13 31.26 8.23 -4.87
C ASP A 13 30.16 7.19 -5.16
N ASP A 14 29.63 6.51 -4.13
CA ASP A 14 28.49 5.59 -4.26
C ASP A 14 27.20 6.33 -4.66
N SER A 15 26.95 7.53 -4.13
CA SER A 15 25.79 8.34 -4.52
C SER A 15 25.88 8.81 -5.97
N ALA A 16 27.02 9.36 -6.39
CA ALA A 16 27.23 9.80 -7.77
C ALA A 16 27.12 8.63 -8.77
N SER A 17 27.64 7.46 -8.41
CA SER A 17 27.51 6.22 -9.19
C SER A 17 26.04 5.78 -9.34
N ARG A 18 25.23 5.93 -8.29
CA ARG A 18 23.80 5.64 -8.32
C ARG A 18 23.00 6.61 -9.18
N ASP A 19 23.33 7.90 -9.13
CA ASP A 19 22.68 8.92 -9.94
C ASP A 19 23.00 8.74 -11.43
N ALA A 20 24.22 8.31 -11.75
CA ALA A 20 24.61 7.91 -13.11
C ALA A 20 23.73 6.74 -13.62
N LYS A 21 23.53 5.69 -12.81
CA LYS A 21 22.66 4.56 -13.19
C LYS A 21 21.19 4.94 -13.39
N VAL A 22 20.68 5.90 -12.63
CA VAL A 22 19.32 6.44 -12.85
C VAL A 22 19.24 7.12 -14.23
N SER A 23 20.27 7.90 -14.58
CA SER A 23 20.37 8.56 -15.87
C SER A 23 20.51 7.55 -17.03
N GLU A 24 21.35 6.54 -16.89
CA GLU A 24 21.49 5.43 -17.84
C GLU A 24 20.16 4.70 -18.06
N LEU A 25 19.43 4.41 -16.98
CA LEU A 25 18.12 3.75 -17.08
C LEU A 25 17.12 4.63 -17.83
N ARG A 26 17.09 5.93 -17.55
CA ARG A 26 16.24 6.88 -18.28
C ARG A 26 16.56 6.89 -19.77
N VAL A 27 17.85 6.94 -20.13
CA VAL A 27 18.29 6.89 -21.54
C VAL A 27 17.88 5.55 -22.17
N ALA A 28 18.07 4.44 -21.47
CA ALA A 28 17.77 3.11 -21.98
C ALA A 28 16.27 2.85 -22.19
N LEU A 29 15.38 3.53 -21.44
CA LEU A 29 13.93 3.49 -21.66
C LEU A 29 13.49 4.26 -22.91
N GLY A 30 14.34 5.15 -23.42
CA GLY A 30 14.02 6.03 -24.54
C GLY A 30 13.04 7.15 -24.18
N PRO A 31 12.52 7.89 -25.18
CA PRO A 31 11.62 9.01 -24.95
C PRO A 31 10.30 8.54 -24.32
N LEU A 32 9.93 9.16 -23.20
CA LEU A 32 8.65 8.93 -22.52
C LEU A 32 7.74 10.13 -22.70
N SER A 33 6.43 9.88 -22.80
CA SER A 33 5.40 10.92 -22.91
C SER A 33 4.21 10.64 -22.00
N GLY A 34 3.37 11.67 -21.79
CA GLY A 34 2.13 11.58 -21.02
C GLY A 34 2.33 10.99 -19.63
N ARG A 35 1.46 10.03 -19.26
CA ARG A 35 1.49 9.40 -17.93
C ARG A 35 2.76 8.61 -17.64
N ARG A 36 3.42 8.06 -18.68
CA ARG A 36 4.68 7.32 -18.50
C ARG A 36 5.80 8.25 -18.04
N LEU A 37 5.89 9.44 -18.63
CA LEU A 37 6.84 10.47 -18.21
C LEU A 37 6.55 10.92 -16.76
N LYS A 38 5.27 11.15 -16.44
CA LYS A 38 4.84 11.54 -15.09
C LYS A 38 5.13 10.48 -14.02
N PHE A 39 5.02 9.20 -14.37
CA PHE A 39 5.31 8.08 -13.47
C PHE A 39 6.83 7.87 -13.26
N CYS A 40 7.62 7.96 -14.33
CA CYS A 40 9.06 7.64 -14.33
C CYS A 40 9.96 8.77 -13.78
N THR A 41 9.65 9.25 -12.57
CA THR A 41 10.53 10.18 -11.83
C THR A 41 11.85 9.51 -11.44
N ASP A 42 12.90 10.28 -11.12
CA ASP A 42 14.20 9.73 -10.66
C ASP A 42 14.04 8.78 -9.48
N VAL A 43 13.19 9.19 -8.54
CA VAL A 43 12.83 8.43 -7.35
C VAL A 43 12.14 7.11 -7.75
N CYS A 44 11.28 7.12 -8.77
CA CYS A 44 10.73 5.90 -9.31
C CYS A 44 11.80 4.99 -9.93
N LEU A 45 12.65 5.53 -10.81
CA LEU A 45 13.72 4.76 -11.46
C LEU A 45 14.65 4.11 -10.44
N ARG A 46 15.00 4.84 -9.37
CA ARG A 46 15.82 4.34 -8.27
C ARG A 46 15.22 3.10 -7.61
N ARG A 47 13.91 3.09 -7.31
CA ARG A 47 13.25 1.91 -6.72
C ARG A 47 13.36 0.66 -7.59
N TYR A 48 13.24 0.79 -8.92
CA TYR A 48 13.40 -0.33 -9.84
C TYR A 48 14.85 -0.82 -9.91
N LEU A 49 15.82 0.10 -9.87
CA LEU A 49 17.24 -0.25 -9.76
C LEU A 49 17.52 -0.99 -8.45
N GLU A 50 17.08 -0.46 -7.31
CA GLU A 50 17.27 -1.08 -5.99
C GLU A 50 16.65 -2.49 -5.93
N ALA A 51 15.43 -2.66 -6.42
CA ALA A 51 14.75 -3.95 -6.46
C ALA A 51 15.43 -4.99 -7.36
N ARG A 52 16.39 -4.57 -8.18
CA ARG A 52 17.20 -5.44 -9.05
C ARG A 52 18.69 -5.30 -8.78
N ASN A 53 19.06 -4.92 -7.55
CA ASN A 53 20.45 -4.79 -7.11
C ASN A 53 21.30 -3.93 -8.06
N TRP A 54 20.71 -2.84 -8.53
CA TRP A 54 21.31 -1.89 -9.47
C TRP A 54 21.77 -2.52 -10.80
N ASN A 55 21.14 -3.63 -11.21
CA ASN A 55 21.31 -4.22 -12.53
C ASN A 55 20.39 -3.51 -13.54
N LEU A 56 21.00 -2.83 -14.51
CA LEU A 56 20.31 -1.96 -15.47
C LEU A 56 19.28 -2.71 -16.31
N ASP A 57 19.67 -3.83 -16.94
CA ASP A 57 18.80 -4.59 -17.85
C ASP A 57 17.59 -5.19 -17.13
N LYS A 58 17.82 -5.74 -15.93
CA LYS A 58 16.74 -6.31 -15.11
C LYS A 58 15.79 -5.22 -14.62
N ALA A 59 16.31 -4.06 -14.20
CA ALA A 59 15.50 -2.92 -13.77
C ALA A 59 14.67 -2.36 -14.93
N LYS A 60 15.29 -2.18 -16.10
CA LYS A 60 14.62 -1.77 -17.33
C LYS A 60 13.47 -2.70 -17.68
N LYS A 61 13.74 -4.01 -17.77
CA LYS A 61 12.71 -5.01 -18.09
C LYS A 61 11.53 -4.96 -17.12
N MET A 62 11.79 -4.92 -15.82
CA MET A 62 10.76 -4.83 -14.78
C MET A 62 9.92 -3.55 -14.88
N LEU A 63 10.56 -2.42 -15.20
CA LEU A 63 9.88 -1.15 -15.38
C LEU A 63 9.03 -1.13 -16.66
N GLU A 64 9.54 -1.66 -17.77
CA GLU A 64 8.78 -1.81 -19.02
C GLU A 64 7.54 -2.69 -18.84
N GLU A 65 7.68 -3.81 -18.13
CA GLU A 65 6.55 -4.67 -17.74
C GLU A 65 5.51 -3.89 -16.91
N THR A 66 5.97 -3.03 -15.99
CA THR A 66 5.06 -2.19 -15.20
C THR A 66 4.39 -1.11 -16.05
N LEU A 67 5.11 -0.44 -16.94
CA LEU A 67 4.54 0.57 -17.84
C LEU A 67 3.51 -0.05 -18.79
N LYS A 68 3.77 -1.27 -19.30
CA LYS A 68 2.80 -2.05 -20.08
C LYS A 68 1.56 -2.38 -19.24
N ARG A 69 1.76 -2.87 -18.01
CA ARG A 69 0.64 -3.16 -17.11
C ARG A 69 -0.17 -1.91 -16.80
N ARG A 70 0.44 -0.77 -16.46
CA ARG A 70 -0.27 0.48 -16.19
C ARG A 70 -1.07 0.94 -17.40
N SER A 71 -0.54 0.78 -18.62
CA SER A 71 -1.26 1.12 -19.86
C SER A 71 -2.54 0.28 -20.02
N ASN A 72 -2.52 -1.00 -19.63
CA ASN A 72 -3.66 -1.92 -19.79
C ASN A 72 -4.64 -1.89 -18.61
N TYR A 73 -4.10 -1.92 -17.39
CA TYR A 73 -4.85 -2.04 -16.13
C TYR A 73 -5.33 -0.68 -15.61
N LYS A 74 -4.63 0.40 -15.96
CA LYS A 74 -4.96 1.80 -15.64
C LYS A 74 -5.31 2.01 -14.16
N PRO A 75 -4.37 1.71 -13.24
CA PRO A 75 -4.65 1.81 -11.80
C PRO A 75 -5.01 3.24 -11.37
N GLU A 76 -4.52 4.26 -12.07
CA GLU A 76 -4.91 5.67 -11.85
C GLU A 76 -6.36 6.02 -12.23
N GLU A 77 -7.03 5.19 -13.03
CA GLU A 77 -8.41 5.41 -13.48
C GLU A 77 -9.44 4.72 -12.57
N ILE A 78 -9.00 3.86 -11.65
CA ILE A 78 -9.92 3.20 -10.69
C ILE A 78 -10.54 4.25 -9.78
N ARG A 79 -11.86 4.19 -9.60
CA ARG A 79 -12.63 5.07 -8.72
C ARG A 79 -13.26 4.31 -7.57
N TRP A 80 -13.55 5.04 -6.50
CA TRP A 80 -14.07 4.49 -5.25
C TRP A 80 -15.33 3.65 -5.46
N HIS A 81 -16.29 4.14 -6.25
CA HIS A 81 -17.56 3.45 -6.48
C HIS A 81 -17.39 2.05 -7.11
N GLU A 82 -16.30 1.78 -7.83
CA GLU A 82 -16.01 0.48 -8.41
C GLU A 82 -15.55 -0.56 -7.37
N VAL A 83 -14.97 -0.09 -6.25
CA VAL A 83 -14.32 -0.94 -5.24
C VAL A 83 -14.92 -0.79 -3.84
N ALA A 84 -15.86 0.13 -3.62
CA ALA A 84 -16.44 0.42 -2.31
C ALA A 84 -17.02 -0.81 -1.60
N HIS A 85 -17.70 -1.68 -2.36
CA HIS A 85 -18.27 -2.93 -1.86
C HIS A 85 -17.21 -3.87 -1.25
N GLU A 86 -15.97 -3.84 -1.75
CA GLU A 86 -14.87 -4.63 -1.19
C GLU A 86 -14.45 -4.10 0.20
N SER A 87 -14.77 -2.86 0.55
CA SER A 87 -14.36 -2.23 1.80
C SER A 87 -15.45 -2.20 2.87
N GLU A 88 -16.69 -2.62 2.61
CA GLU A 88 -17.85 -2.47 3.51
C GLU A 88 -17.60 -2.94 4.96
N THR A 89 -16.85 -4.03 5.12
CA THR A 89 -16.51 -4.62 6.42
C THR A 89 -15.19 -4.09 7.02
N GLY A 90 -14.52 -3.18 6.31
CA GLY A 90 -13.20 -2.66 6.64
C GLY A 90 -12.12 -3.74 6.64
N LYS A 91 -12.17 -4.67 5.66
CA LYS A 91 -11.15 -5.73 5.51
C LYS A 91 -9.77 -5.21 5.11
N VAL A 92 -9.72 -4.11 4.36
CA VAL A 92 -8.49 -3.40 4.01
C VAL A 92 -8.84 -1.93 3.92
N PHE A 93 -8.08 -1.05 4.57
CA PHE A 93 -8.30 0.40 4.50
C PHE A 93 -7.02 1.17 4.85
N LYS A 94 -6.97 2.44 4.42
CA LYS A 94 -5.92 3.39 4.80
C LYS A 94 -6.25 3.97 6.17
N ALA A 95 -5.33 3.84 7.13
CA ALA A 95 -5.52 4.43 8.45
C ALA A 95 -5.48 5.97 8.38
N ASN A 96 -6.16 6.61 9.33
CA ASN A 96 -6.14 8.06 9.51
C ASN A 96 -4.89 8.55 10.29
N PHE A 97 -4.00 7.63 10.70
CA PHE A 97 -2.74 7.93 11.36
C PHE A 97 -1.54 7.49 10.52
N ARG A 98 -0.37 7.98 10.92
CA ARG A 98 0.93 7.65 10.33
C ARG A 98 1.80 6.92 11.35
N ASP A 99 2.77 6.18 10.85
CA ASP A 99 3.81 5.64 11.71
C ASP A 99 4.77 6.74 12.19
N ARG A 100 5.74 6.39 13.05
CA ARG A 100 6.66 7.38 13.63
C ARG A 100 7.56 8.10 12.62
N LEU A 101 7.71 7.56 11.41
CA LEU A 101 8.47 8.18 10.32
C LEU A 101 7.56 8.91 9.32
N GLY A 102 6.29 9.14 9.67
CA GLY A 102 5.33 9.84 8.83
C GLY A 102 4.79 8.99 7.68
N ARG A 103 5.06 7.68 7.64
CA ARG A 103 4.59 6.81 6.56
C ARG A 103 3.09 6.54 6.71
N PRO A 104 2.33 6.53 5.61
CA PRO A 104 0.94 6.07 5.65
C PRO A 104 0.89 4.62 6.11
N VAL A 105 -0.20 4.28 6.82
CA VAL A 105 -0.44 2.94 7.33
C VAL A 105 -1.63 2.32 6.61
N LEU A 106 -1.45 1.12 6.04
CA LEU A 106 -2.54 0.29 5.57
C LEU A 106 -2.88 -0.75 6.64
N ILE A 107 -4.16 -0.86 6.99
CA ILE A 107 -4.67 -1.87 7.90
C ILE A 107 -5.38 -2.95 7.08
N MET A 108 -5.05 -4.21 7.33
CA MET A 108 -5.70 -5.37 6.75
C MET A 108 -6.26 -6.25 7.86
N ARG A 109 -7.50 -6.68 7.73
CA ARG A 109 -8.22 -7.54 8.68
C ARG A 109 -8.78 -8.74 7.92
N PRO A 110 -8.00 -9.81 7.70
CA PRO A 110 -8.47 -10.99 6.98
C PRO A 110 -9.74 -11.61 7.56
N GLY A 111 -9.97 -11.51 8.88
CA GLY A 111 -11.21 -11.96 9.53
C GLY A 111 -12.46 -11.16 9.14
N LYS A 112 -12.32 -10.06 8.41
CA LYS A 112 -13.42 -9.23 7.89
C LYS A 112 -13.67 -9.47 6.40
N GLN A 113 -13.06 -10.49 5.78
CA GLN A 113 -13.27 -10.77 4.36
C GLN A 113 -14.77 -10.94 4.05
N ASN A 114 -15.29 -10.13 3.12
CA ASN A 114 -16.70 -10.07 2.77
C ASN A 114 -16.99 -10.54 1.33
N THR A 115 -15.97 -10.62 0.48
CA THR A 115 -16.10 -11.05 -0.92
C THR A 115 -15.14 -12.19 -1.23
N SER A 116 -15.48 -12.97 -2.25
CA SER A 116 -14.64 -14.07 -2.76
C SER A 116 -13.95 -13.74 -4.08
N SER A 117 -14.21 -12.56 -4.67
CA SER A 117 -13.69 -12.15 -5.98
C SER A 117 -12.19 -11.88 -5.93
N PRO A 118 -11.32 -12.72 -6.54
CA PRO A 118 -9.88 -12.48 -6.53
C PRO A 118 -9.52 -11.15 -7.21
N GLU A 119 -10.16 -10.86 -8.34
CA GLU A 119 -9.95 -9.64 -9.11
C GLU A 119 -10.44 -8.40 -8.35
N GLY A 120 -11.60 -8.48 -7.68
CA GLY A 120 -12.12 -7.41 -6.83
C GLY A 120 -11.16 -7.08 -5.69
N ASN A 121 -10.67 -8.10 -4.99
CA ASN A 121 -9.71 -7.93 -3.89
C ASN A 121 -8.39 -7.30 -4.37
N ILE A 122 -7.88 -7.72 -5.54
CA ILE A 122 -6.68 -7.14 -6.14
C ILE A 122 -6.93 -5.70 -6.57
N ARG A 123 -8.08 -5.41 -7.20
CA ARG A 123 -8.45 -4.06 -7.65
C ARG A 123 -8.57 -3.09 -6.50
N HIS A 124 -9.22 -3.51 -5.42
CA HIS A 124 -9.35 -2.74 -4.19
C HIS A 124 -8.00 -2.48 -3.52
N LEU A 125 -7.13 -3.49 -3.41
CA LEU A 125 -5.78 -3.30 -2.84
C LEU A 125 -4.94 -2.33 -3.68
N VAL A 126 -4.95 -2.47 -5.01
CA VAL A 126 -4.24 -1.57 -5.92
C VAL A 126 -4.76 -0.15 -5.80
N TYR A 127 -6.08 0.04 -5.74
CA TYR A 127 -6.70 1.34 -5.51
C TYR A 127 -6.19 1.99 -4.21
N LEU A 128 -6.22 1.27 -3.08
CA LEU A 128 -5.75 1.81 -1.81
C LEU A 128 -4.25 2.11 -1.81
N MET A 129 -3.46 1.32 -2.52
CA MET A 129 -2.02 1.56 -2.68
C MET A 129 -1.70 2.79 -3.50
N GLU A 130 -2.34 3.00 -4.66
CA GLU A 130 -2.14 4.21 -5.47
C GLU A 130 -2.53 5.45 -4.66
N ASN A 131 -3.64 5.39 -3.93
CA ASN A 131 -4.06 6.44 -3.01
C ASN A 131 -3.03 6.67 -1.88
N ALA A 132 -2.50 5.61 -1.27
CA ALA A 132 -1.46 5.74 -0.25
C ALA A 132 -0.18 6.39 -0.82
N ILE A 133 0.23 6.00 -2.03
CA ILE A 133 1.40 6.53 -2.73
C ILE A 133 1.26 8.02 -3.02
N LEU A 134 0.09 8.48 -3.48
CA LEU A 134 -0.18 9.90 -3.72
C LEU A 134 -0.27 10.75 -2.44
N ASN A 135 -0.28 10.10 -1.27
CA ASN A 135 -0.35 10.75 0.05
C ASN A 135 0.93 10.55 0.88
N LEU A 136 1.99 10.04 0.26
CA LEU A 136 3.31 10.01 0.86
C LEU A 136 3.81 11.45 1.08
N PRO A 137 4.36 11.78 2.26
CA PRO A 137 5.06 13.03 2.48
C PRO A 137 6.26 13.15 1.53
N GLU A 138 6.71 14.38 1.30
CA GLU A 138 7.95 14.63 0.57
C GLU A 138 9.12 13.89 1.22
N GLY A 139 9.97 13.28 0.41
CA GLY A 139 11.09 12.44 0.86
C GLY A 139 10.71 11.07 1.42
N GLN A 140 9.42 10.71 1.44
CA GLN A 140 8.95 9.39 1.86
C GLN A 140 8.50 8.55 0.68
N GLU A 141 8.90 7.28 0.66
CA GLU A 141 8.60 6.36 -0.44
C GLU A 141 7.83 5.12 -0.02
N GLN A 142 7.78 4.86 1.28
CA GLN A 142 7.29 3.63 1.86
C GLN A 142 6.04 3.80 2.70
N MET A 143 5.32 2.70 2.88
CA MET A 143 4.15 2.57 3.73
C MET A 143 4.30 1.40 4.69
N SER A 144 3.62 1.47 5.82
CA SER A 144 3.62 0.44 6.86
C SER A 144 2.31 -0.33 6.84
N TRP A 145 2.37 -1.64 7.04
CA TRP A 145 1.20 -2.53 6.96
C TRP A 145 0.95 -3.15 8.33
N LEU A 146 -0.29 -3.03 8.81
CA LEU A 146 -0.76 -3.68 10.03
C LEU A 146 -1.78 -4.74 9.62
N ILE A 147 -1.49 -6.02 9.86
CA ILE A 147 -2.37 -7.13 9.50
C ILE A 147 -2.89 -7.75 10.79
N ASP A 148 -4.16 -7.52 11.10
CA ASP A 148 -4.84 -8.05 12.28
C ASP A 148 -5.54 -9.37 11.95
N PHE A 149 -5.05 -10.45 12.55
CA PHE A 149 -5.59 -11.79 12.36
C PHE A 149 -6.73 -12.17 13.31
N HIS A 150 -7.22 -11.26 14.17
CA HIS A 150 -8.41 -11.54 14.96
C HIS A 150 -9.61 -11.83 14.05
N GLY A 151 -10.34 -12.90 14.39
CA GLY A 151 -11.47 -13.38 13.61
C GLY A 151 -11.09 -14.06 12.28
N TRP A 152 -9.80 -14.15 11.93
CA TRP A 152 -9.40 -14.91 10.75
C TRP A 152 -9.68 -16.40 10.96
N SER A 153 -10.30 -17.00 9.96
CA SER A 153 -10.71 -18.40 9.92
C SER A 153 -10.56 -18.95 8.50
N LEU A 154 -10.72 -20.27 8.34
CA LEU A 154 -10.71 -20.92 7.03
C LEU A 154 -11.81 -20.37 6.09
N ASN A 155 -12.94 -19.92 6.63
CA ASN A 155 -14.07 -19.38 5.85
C ASN A 155 -13.81 -17.96 5.33
N THR A 156 -12.95 -17.20 6.01
CA THR A 156 -12.58 -15.83 5.65
C THR A 156 -11.26 -15.75 4.86
N ASN A 157 -10.69 -16.89 4.49
CA ASN A 157 -9.38 -16.93 3.88
C ASN A 157 -9.44 -16.62 2.37
N ILE A 158 -8.42 -15.94 1.86
CA ILE A 158 -8.23 -15.83 0.42
C ILE A 158 -7.57 -17.11 -0.12
N PRO A 159 -7.89 -17.54 -1.35
CA PRO A 159 -7.17 -18.63 -2.00
C PRO A 159 -5.67 -18.34 -2.08
N ILE A 160 -4.84 -19.38 -1.91
CA ILE A 160 -3.36 -19.26 -2.04
C ILE A 160 -2.97 -18.68 -3.40
N ARG A 161 -3.73 -18.99 -4.46
CA ARG A 161 -3.53 -18.41 -5.80
C ARG A 161 -3.66 -16.90 -5.78
N THR A 162 -4.68 -16.36 -5.11
CA THR A 162 -4.91 -14.92 -4.96
C THR A 162 -3.79 -14.27 -4.14
N ALA A 163 -3.38 -14.90 -3.03
CA ALA A 163 -2.26 -14.41 -2.22
C ALA A 163 -0.96 -14.34 -3.04
N ARG A 164 -0.66 -15.37 -3.83
CA ARG A 164 0.51 -15.41 -4.73
C ARG A 164 0.44 -14.30 -5.78
N GLU A 165 -0.72 -14.06 -6.35
CA GLU A 165 -0.91 -13.00 -7.34
C GLU A 165 -0.72 -11.60 -6.73
N ILE A 166 -1.28 -11.36 -5.54
CA ILE A 166 -1.03 -10.11 -4.79
C ILE A 166 0.46 -9.91 -4.57
N ILE A 167 1.16 -10.93 -4.04
CA ILE A 167 2.61 -10.85 -3.79
C ILE A 167 3.38 -10.57 -5.09
N TYR A 168 3.02 -11.24 -6.18
CA TYR A 168 3.63 -10.99 -7.49
C TYR A 168 3.43 -9.53 -7.93
N ILE A 169 2.22 -8.98 -7.77
CA ILE A 169 1.92 -7.58 -8.11
C ILE A 169 2.74 -6.61 -7.27
N LEU A 170 2.77 -6.80 -5.96
CA LEU A 170 3.50 -5.94 -5.03
C LEU A 170 5.00 -5.92 -5.35
N GLN A 171 5.61 -7.10 -5.56
CA GLN A 171 7.04 -7.21 -5.80
C GLN A 171 7.46 -6.72 -7.19
N ASN A 172 6.61 -6.87 -8.22
CA ASN A 172 6.99 -6.57 -9.60
C ASN A 172 6.53 -5.20 -10.10
N HIS A 173 5.48 -4.62 -9.51
CA HIS A 173 4.90 -3.35 -9.97
C HIS A 173 4.91 -2.25 -8.90
N TYR A 174 5.17 -2.61 -7.64
CA TYR A 174 5.32 -1.67 -6.52
C TYR A 174 6.62 -1.90 -5.74
N PRO A 175 7.78 -1.99 -6.43
CA PRO A 175 9.05 -2.26 -5.75
C PRO A 175 9.35 -1.21 -4.69
N GLU A 176 9.97 -1.66 -3.60
CA GLU A 176 10.47 -0.81 -2.51
C GLU A 176 9.42 0.07 -1.81
N ARG A 177 8.12 -0.24 -1.95
CA ARG A 177 7.04 0.51 -1.28
C ARG A 177 6.77 0.07 0.17
N LEU A 178 7.23 -1.10 0.57
CA LEU A 178 6.96 -1.62 1.91
C LEU A 178 8.07 -1.23 2.88
N ALA A 179 7.69 -0.65 4.02
CA ALA A 179 8.58 -0.40 5.15
C ALA A 179 8.62 -1.57 6.14
N ILE A 180 7.46 -1.97 6.63
CA ILE A 180 7.26 -3.02 7.63
C ILE A 180 5.88 -3.63 7.45
N VAL A 181 5.76 -4.93 7.66
CA VAL A 181 4.47 -5.63 7.84
C VAL A 181 4.44 -6.18 9.26
N ALA A 182 3.53 -5.70 10.10
CA ALA A 182 3.25 -6.31 11.39
C ALA A 182 2.08 -7.28 11.26
N LEU A 183 2.37 -8.58 11.32
CA LEU A 183 1.39 -9.66 11.41
C LEU A 183 0.98 -9.79 12.89
N TYR A 184 -0.15 -9.20 13.25
CA TYR A 184 -0.62 -9.11 14.62
C TYR A 184 -1.48 -10.31 15.01
N SER A 185 -1.05 -11.00 16.06
CA SER A 185 -1.71 -12.17 16.66
C SER A 185 -2.13 -13.25 15.65
N PRO A 186 -1.26 -13.69 14.70
CA PRO A 186 -1.63 -14.76 13.78
C PRO A 186 -1.93 -16.06 14.56
N PRO A 187 -3.05 -16.74 14.27
CA PRO A 187 -3.41 -17.98 14.96
C PRO A 187 -2.48 -19.12 14.57
N ARG A 188 -2.42 -20.20 15.37
CA ARG A 188 -1.51 -21.33 15.13
C ARG A 188 -1.62 -21.93 13.72
N PHE A 189 -2.83 -22.01 13.16
CA PHE A 189 -3.03 -22.54 11.81
C PHE A 189 -2.49 -21.62 10.69
N PHE A 190 -2.18 -20.35 10.99
CA PHE A 190 -1.46 -19.45 10.06
C PHE A 190 -0.13 -20.05 9.63
N GLU A 191 0.54 -20.82 10.49
CA GLU A 191 1.83 -21.43 10.18
C GLU A 191 1.78 -22.30 8.91
N ALA A 192 0.68 -23.02 8.68
CA ALA A 192 0.51 -23.84 7.48
C ALA A 192 0.43 -22.97 6.21
N PHE A 193 -0.36 -21.90 6.27
CA PHE A 193 -0.44 -20.91 5.19
C PHE A 193 0.92 -20.24 4.94
N TRP A 194 1.58 -19.80 6.00
CA TRP A 194 2.88 -19.14 5.94
C TRP A 194 3.98 -20.03 5.35
N LYS A 195 3.99 -21.33 5.69
CA LYS A 195 4.93 -22.30 5.12
C LYS A 195 4.89 -22.32 3.60
N VAL A 196 3.73 -22.10 2.98
CA VAL A 196 3.59 -22.04 1.51
C VAL A 196 3.92 -20.64 1.00
N VAL A 197 3.29 -19.62 1.58
CA VAL A 197 3.33 -18.25 1.05
C VAL A 197 4.73 -17.65 1.09
N LYS A 198 5.54 -17.97 2.11
CA LYS A 198 6.89 -17.42 2.25
C LYS A 198 7.81 -17.70 1.05
N TYR A 199 7.57 -18.77 0.28
CA TYR A 199 8.37 -19.09 -0.90
C TYR A 199 8.16 -18.14 -2.08
N PHE A 200 7.07 -17.36 -2.06
CA PHE A 200 6.81 -16.35 -3.08
C PHE A 200 7.37 -14.97 -2.71
N ILE A 201 7.91 -14.83 -1.49
CA ILE A 201 8.36 -13.55 -0.93
C ILE A 201 9.87 -13.40 -1.14
N ASP A 202 10.30 -12.28 -1.71
CA ASP A 202 11.72 -11.97 -1.86
C ASP A 202 12.40 -11.73 -0.50
N ALA A 203 13.71 -11.94 -0.42
CA ALA A 203 14.46 -11.87 0.84
C ALA A 203 14.33 -10.51 1.57
N LYS A 204 14.35 -9.39 0.82
CA LYS A 204 14.27 -8.06 1.40
C LYS A 204 12.87 -7.78 1.96
N THR A 205 11.83 -8.26 1.29
CA THR A 205 10.46 -8.20 1.81
C THR A 205 10.30 -9.10 3.03
N PHE A 206 10.88 -10.31 3.03
CA PHE A 206 10.81 -11.23 4.16
C PHE A 206 11.38 -10.61 5.45
N GLU A 207 12.50 -9.89 5.38
CA GLU A 207 13.09 -9.19 6.52
C GLU A 207 12.17 -8.12 7.14
N LYS A 208 11.27 -7.54 6.34
CA LYS A 208 10.32 -6.50 6.76
C LYS A 208 9.07 -7.09 7.43
N ILE A 209 8.86 -8.40 7.37
CA ILE A 209 7.70 -9.08 7.96
C ILE A 209 8.01 -9.41 9.42
N LYS A 210 7.18 -8.88 10.32
CA LYS A 210 7.32 -9.02 11.77
C LYS A 210 6.08 -9.69 12.35
N PHE A 211 6.29 -10.81 13.02
CA PHE A 211 5.26 -11.47 13.80
C PHE A 211 5.14 -10.76 15.14
N VAL A 212 3.94 -10.31 15.48
CA VAL A 212 3.68 -9.50 16.66
C VAL A 212 2.67 -10.23 17.54
N TYR A 213 3.08 -10.56 18.76
CA TYR A 213 2.22 -11.19 19.75
C TYR A 213 2.06 -10.26 20.97
N PRO A 214 0.82 -9.93 21.40
CA PRO A 214 0.57 -8.94 22.46
C PRO A 214 1.32 -9.22 23.78
N ASN A 215 1.48 -10.50 24.13
CA ASN A 215 2.11 -10.93 25.38
C ASN A 215 3.64 -11.05 25.30
N ASN A 216 4.24 -10.78 24.13
CA ASN A 216 5.68 -10.84 23.92
C ASN A 216 6.30 -9.44 24.07
N LYS A 217 7.27 -9.30 24.98
CA LYS A 217 7.90 -8.00 25.30
C LYS A 217 8.60 -7.35 24.10
N ASP A 218 9.26 -8.14 23.25
CA ASP A 218 9.95 -7.63 22.06
C ASP A 218 8.96 -7.17 20.98
N SER A 219 7.84 -7.88 20.83
CA SER A 219 6.73 -7.48 19.96
C SER A 219 6.15 -6.13 20.40
N VAL A 220 5.90 -5.95 21.70
CA VAL A 220 5.42 -4.68 22.25
C VAL A 220 6.44 -3.56 22.02
N LYS A 221 7.73 -3.82 22.24
CA LYS A 221 8.81 -2.85 22.02
C LYS A 221 8.90 -2.44 20.54
N LEU A 222 8.80 -3.40 19.62
CA LEU A 222 8.80 -3.17 18.17
C LEU A 222 7.61 -2.29 17.73
N MET A 223 6.41 -2.58 18.22
CA MET A 223 5.22 -1.79 17.90
C MET A 223 5.37 -0.36 18.42
N LYS A 224 5.85 -0.19 19.66
CA LYS A 224 6.11 1.13 20.25
C LYS A 224 7.21 1.91 19.54
N SER A 225 8.24 1.25 19.00
CA SER A 225 9.31 1.91 18.25
C SER A 225 8.90 2.27 16.81
N SER A 226 7.88 1.61 16.27
CA SER A 226 7.40 1.84 14.90
C SER A 226 6.21 2.80 14.86
N PHE A 227 5.32 2.75 15.85
CA PHE A 227 4.06 3.48 15.87
C PHE A 227 3.90 4.29 17.17
N ASN A 228 3.18 5.42 17.08
CA ASN A 228 2.82 6.20 18.25
C ASN A 228 1.66 5.53 18.99
N THR A 229 1.87 5.13 20.25
CA THR A 229 0.88 4.44 21.08
C THR A 229 -0.43 5.20 21.22
N GLU A 230 -0.40 6.54 21.23
CA GLU A 230 -1.62 7.36 21.37
C GLU A 230 -2.52 7.27 20.14
N ASN A 231 -1.92 7.08 18.95
CA ASN A 231 -2.65 7.02 17.67
C ASN A 231 -2.86 5.59 17.19
N LEU A 232 -2.09 4.64 17.71
CA LEU A 232 -2.20 3.22 17.37
C LEU A 232 -3.48 2.65 17.98
N PRO A 233 -4.27 1.87 17.23
CA PRO A 233 -5.47 1.28 17.78
C PRO A 233 -5.20 0.24 18.87
N SER A 234 -6.16 0.08 19.78
CA SER A 234 -6.08 -0.84 20.93
C SER A 234 -5.85 -2.29 20.53
N GLU A 235 -6.40 -2.70 19.38
CA GLU A 235 -6.24 -4.01 18.74
C GLU A 235 -4.79 -4.31 18.40
N PHE A 236 -3.96 -3.28 18.24
CA PHE A 236 -2.53 -3.39 17.99
C PHE A 236 -1.68 -3.04 19.23
N GLY A 237 -2.30 -2.91 20.41
CA GLY A 237 -1.65 -2.56 21.68
C GLY A 237 -1.43 -1.07 21.92
N GLY A 238 -2.16 -0.20 21.21
CA GLY A 238 -2.17 1.24 21.46
C GLY A 238 -3.34 1.70 22.35
N LYS A 239 -3.68 2.99 22.25
CA LYS A 239 -4.74 3.64 23.06
C LYS A 239 -5.88 4.22 22.22
N ALA A 240 -5.72 4.32 20.90
CA ALA A 240 -6.77 4.81 20.03
C ALA A 240 -7.86 3.73 19.83
N THR A 241 -9.06 4.16 19.46
CA THR A 241 -10.13 3.26 19.06
C THR A 241 -10.07 3.02 17.55
N LEU A 242 -10.12 1.75 17.13
CA LEU A 242 -10.25 1.41 15.71
C LEU A 242 -11.70 1.55 15.24
N ASN A 243 -12.11 2.76 14.88
CA ASN A 243 -13.42 2.97 14.27
C ASN A 243 -13.28 2.96 12.76
N TYR A 244 -13.57 1.82 12.13
CA TYR A 244 -13.84 1.80 10.70
C TYR A 244 -15.30 2.16 10.48
N ASP A 245 -15.54 3.40 10.05
CA ASP A 245 -16.82 3.86 9.54
C ASP A 245 -16.76 3.84 8.00
N HIS A 246 -17.61 3.02 7.39
CA HIS A 246 -17.60 2.86 5.94
C HIS A 246 -18.05 4.12 5.20
N GLU A 247 -18.99 4.89 5.77
CA GLU A 247 -19.50 6.11 5.15
C GLU A 247 -18.45 7.22 5.22
N GLU A 248 -17.82 7.39 6.38
CA GLU A 248 -16.71 8.35 6.54
C GLU A 248 -15.54 7.98 5.63
N PHE A 249 -15.15 6.71 5.61
CA PHE A 249 -14.09 6.23 4.73
C PHE A 249 -14.45 6.43 3.25
N SER A 250 -15.69 6.18 2.86
CA SER A 250 -16.18 6.41 1.50
C SER A 250 -16.10 7.88 1.10
N ARG A 251 -16.47 8.79 2.00
CA ARG A 251 -16.34 10.24 1.79
C ARG A 251 -14.88 10.63 1.58
N MET A 252 -13.97 10.08 2.38
CA MET A 252 -12.53 10.32 2.21
C MET A 252 -12.02 9.79 0.88
N MET A 253 -12.35 8.55 0.50
CA MET A 253 -11.88 7.95 -0.76
C MET A 253 -12.42 8.69 -1.99
N SER A 254 -13.66 9.21 -1.92
CA SER A 254 -14.20 10.07 -2.97
C SER A 254 -13.42 11.38 -3.14
N GLN A 255 -12.89 11.96 -2.05
CA GLN A 255 -12.00 13.12 -2.14
C GLN A 255 -10.63 12.77 -2.72
N GLU A 256 -10.13 11.57 -2.41
CA GLU A 256 -8.88 11.06 -2.98
C GLU A 256 -9.00 10.78 -4.48
N ASP A 257 -10.17 10.38 -4.97
CA ASP A 257 -10.45 10.25 -6.41
C ASP A 257 -10.27 11.60 -7.13
N VAL A 258 -10.78 12.69 -6.57
CA VAL A 258 -10.61 14.06 -7.13
C VAL A 258 -9.14 14.44 -7.13
N LYS A 259 -8.42 14.19 -6.03
CA LYS A 259 -6.98 14.45 -5.94
C LYS A 259 -6.19 13.65 -6.98
N THR A 260 -6.51 12.37 -7.11
CA THR A 260 -5.90 11.45 -8.08
C THR A 260 -6.17 11.94 -9.49
N ALA A 261 -7.40 12.38 -9.77
CA ALA A 261 -7.77 12.86 -11.10
C ALA A 261 -7.05 14.14 -11.50
N LYS A 262 -7.02 15.11 -10.59
CA LYS A 262 -6.21 16.32 -10.75
C LYS A 262 -4.73 16.00 -10.93
N PHE A 263 -4.19 15.06 -10.17
CA PHE A 263 -2.80 14.65 -10.32
C PHE A 263 -2.55 14.02 -11.68
N TRP A 264 -3.38 13.10 -12.17
CA TRP A 264 -3.13 12.43 -13.45
C TRP A 264 -3.61 13.20 -14.68
N GLY A 265 -4.32 14.31 -14.48
CA GLY A 265 -4.83 15.16 -15.56
C GLY A 265 -6.00 14.51 -16.29
N PHE A 266 -6.93 13.87 -15.56
CA PHE A 266 -8.25 13.61 -16.13
C PHE A 266 -9.03 14.92 -16.03
N ASP A 267 -9.45 15.46 -17.17
CA ASP A 267 -10.30 16.64 -17.18
C ASP A 267 -11.61 16.33 -16.43
N ASP A 268 -12.07 17.26 -15.61
CA ASP A 268 -13.39 17.25 -14.98
C ASP A 268 -14.43 17.50 -16.10
N ASP A 269 -14.73 16.46 -16.89
CA ASP A 269 -16.00 16.41 -17.61
C ASP A 269 -17.10 16.28 -16.54
N GLY A 270 -17.55 17.45 -16.07
CA GLY A 270 -18.45 17.66 -14.93
C GLY A 270 -19.80 16.96 -15.05
N ASN A 271 -19.81 15.64 -14.89
CA ASN A 271 -21.03 14.84 -14.82
C ASN A 271 -20.98 13.71 -13.79
N CYS A 272 -20.34 13.95 -12.65
CA CYS A 272 -20.61 13.20 -11.42
C CYS A 272 -21.55 14.00 -10.50
N LYS A 273 -22.73 14.39 -11.02
CA LYS A 273 -23.87 14.61 -10.11
C LYS A 273 -24.34 13.23 -9.66
N ALA A 274 -23.81 12.78 -8.53
CA ALA A 274 -24.47 11.74 -7.75
C ALA A 274 -25.93 12.18 -7.57
N LYS A 275 -26.87 11.40 -8.13
CA LYS A 275 -28.28 11.52 -7.76
C LYS A 275 -28.36 11.16 -6.29
N VAL A 276 -28.32 12.17 -5.43
CA VAL A 276 -28.77 12.04 -4.05
C VAL A 276 -30.26 11.79 -4.14
N THR A 277 -30.65 10.52 -3.97
CA THR A 277 -32.05 10.14 -3.79
C THR A 277 -32.54 10.87 -2.55
N PRO A 278 -33.58 11.72 -2.62
CA PRO A 278 -34.14 12.32 -1.41
C PRO A 278 -34.64 11.19 -0.51
N GLY A 279 -34.18 11.17 0.74
CA GLY A 279 -34.67 10.23 1.74
C GLY A 279 -36.19 10.34 1.91
N PRO A 280 -36.87 9.29 2.39
CA PRO A 280 -38.31 9.26 2.50
C PRO A 280 -38.80 10.39 3.42
N VAL A 281 -39.72 11.19 2.90
CA VAL A 281 -40.44 12.23 3.65
C VAL A 281 -41.18 11.56 4.80
N ARG A 282 -40.86 11.96 6.04
CA ARG A 282 -41.63 11.57 7.23
C ARG A 282 -43.04 12.14 7.09
N VAL A 283 -44.02 11.25 6.94
CA VAL A 283 -45.44 11.60 7.07
C VAL A 283 -45.68 11.94 8.54
N ALA A 284 -46.03 13.20 8.80
CA ALA A 284 -46.49 13.63 10.10
C ALA A 284 -47.83 12.94 10.42
N SER A 285 -47.87 12.21 11.54
CA SER A 285 -49.11 11.69 12.11
C SER A 285 -49.95 12.87 12.62
N SER A 286 -51.07 13.15 11.96
CA SER A 286 -52.12 14.01 12.50
C SER A 286 -52.86 13.26 13.61
N ALA A 287 -52.96 13.92 14.76
CA ALA A 287 -53.73 13.48 15.91
C ALA A 287 -55.22 13.27 15.60
N SER A 288 -55.81 12.31 16.29
CA SER A 288 -57.23 12.26 16.68
C SER A 288 -57.30 11.58 18.03
#